data_AF-A0A817IKA0-F1
#
_entry.id   AF-A0A817IKA0-F1
#
_cell.length_a   1.000
_cell.length_b   1.000
_cell.length_c   1.000
_cell.angle_alpha   90.00
_cell.angle_beta   90.00
_cell.angle_gamma   90.00
#
_symmetry.space_group_name_H-M   'P 1'
#
loop_
_entity.id
_entity.type
_entity.pdbx_description
1 polymer ?
#
loop_
_entity_poly.entity_id
_entity_poly.type
_entity_poly.pdbx_seq_one_letter_code
_entity_poly.pdbx_strand_id
1 'polypeptide(L)'
;SIFPTDAFIRVCNNGAYLAKCYLESRAPYYGFQIRRDDTGLFPVAQCSTMNVPPAAVWNRLECKTLAFIAVYKSIFKQEFASAMFNYCYKITGTTLNPKWSQTQC
;
A
#
# COMPACT_ATOMS: atom_id res chain seq x y z
N SER A 1 14.55 24.92 7.26
CA SER A 1 13.25 24.35 6.84
C SER A 1 13.26 22.89 7.19
N ILE A 2 12.29 22.43 7.99
CA ILE A 2 12.12 20.99 8.25
C ILE A 2 11.43 20.44 7.01
N PHE A 3 12.19 19.79 6.13
CA PHE A 3 11.59 18.96 5.09
C PHE A 3 10.88 17.81 5.83
N PRO A 4 9.57 17.56 5.61
CA PRO A 4 8.95 16.39 6.22
C PRO A 4 9.71 15.15 5.73
N THR A 5 10.18 14.34 6.67
CA THR A 5 10.70 13.00 6.38
C THR A 5 9.69 12.27 5.52
N ASP A 6 10.12 11.69 4.40
CA ASP A 6 9.23 11.00 3.46
C ASP A 6 8.31 10.04 4.21
N ALA A 7 7.00 10.29 4.15
CA ALA A 7 6.04 9.35 4.72
C ALA A 7 6.08 8.05 3.95
N PHE A 8 5.82 6.94 4.64
CA PHE A 8 5.83 5.63 4.02
C PHE A 8 4.60 4.81 4.39
N ILE A 9 4.32 3.84 3.54
CA ILE A 9 3.37 2.78 3.79
C ILE A 9 4.17 1.50 3.91
N ARG A 10 4.03 0.80 5.03
CA ARG A 10 4.56 -0.55 5.19
C ARG A 10 3.40 -1.54 5.18
N VAL A 11 3.46 -2.57 4.34
CA VAL A 11 2.48 -3.65 4.31
C VAL A 11 3.17 -4.96 4.66
N CYS A 12 2.71 -5.63 5.71
CA CYS A 12 3.20 -6.95 6.12
C CYS A 12 2.18 -8.04 5.81
N ASN A 13 2.62 -9.09 5.12
CA ASN A 13 1.81 -10.25 4.78
C ASN A 13 1.92 -11.33 5.85
N ASN A 14 0.86 -11.48 6.63
CA ASN A 14 0.69 -12.54 7.62
C ASN A 14 -0.47 -13.48 7.22
N GLY A 15 -0.91 -13.44 5.95
CA GLY A 15 -1.93 -14.34 5.41
C GLY A 15 -1.32 -15.62 4.82
N ALA A 16 -2.18 -16.52 4.34
CA ALA A 16 -1.78 -17.76 3.68
C ALA A 16 -1.80 -17.64 2.14
N TYR A 17 -1.19 -16.59 1.59
CA TYR A 17 -1.21 -16.29 0.15
C TYR A 17 -0.06 -15.38 -0.29
N LEU A 18 0.23 -15.36 -1.60
CA LEU A 18 1.04 -14.29 -2.20
C LEU A 18 0.21 -13.01 -2.30
N ALA A 19 0.81 -11.88 -1.93
CA ALA A 19 0.16 -10.58 -1.97
C ALA A 19 0.88 -9.63 -2.92
N LYS A 20 0.17 -8.61 -3.38
CA LYS A 20 0.69 -7.51 -4.17
C LYS A 20 -0.07 -6.25 -3.84
N CYS A 21 0.63 -5.14 -3.64
CA CYS A 21 0.01 -3.86 -3.34
C CYS A 21 0.47 -2.78 -4.31
N TYR A 22 -0.44 -1.84 -4.57
CA TYR A 22 -0.25 -0.72 -5.47
C TYR A 22 -0.58 0.57 -4.72
N LEU A 23 0.35 1.52 -4.77
CA LEU A 23 0.14 2.87 -4.27
C LEU A 23 0.04 3.83 -5.47
N GLU A 24 -1.09 4.49 -5.63
CA GLU A 24 -1.22 5.65 -6.51
C GLU A 24 -1.22 6.92 -5.66
N SER A 25 -0.33 7.86 -5.96
CA SER A 25 -0.21 9.14 -5.26
C SER A 25 -0.33 10.29 -6.25
N ARG A 26 -1.08 11.33 -5.88
CA ARG A 26 -1.24 12.56 -6.67
C ARG A 26 -0.63 13.72 -5.93
N ALA A 27 0.35 14.37 -6.55
CA ALA A 27 1.02 15.53 -6.00
C ALA A 27 0.90 16.72 -6.97
N PRO A 28 0.62 17.94 -6.46
CA PRO A 28 0.52 19.14 -7.29
C PRO A 28 1.93 19.67 -7.62
N TYR A 29 2.69 18.92 -8.41
CA TYR A 29 3.90 19.41 -9.07
C TYR A 29 3.56 19.74 -10.53
N TYR A 30 3.89 20.96 -10.98
CA TYR A 30 3.80 21.44 -12.38
C TYR A 30 2.82 20.64 -13.28
N GLY A 31 1.52 20.68 -12.96
CA GLY A 31 0.47 20.00 -13.74
C GLY A 31 -0.10 18.69 -13.19
N PHE A 32 -0.04 18.45 -11.87
CA PHE A 32 -0.51 17.22 -11.19
C PHE A 32 0.17 15.95 -11.70
N GLN A 33 1.20 15.49 -10.99
CA GLN A 33 1.84 14.22 -11.30
C GLN A 33 1.16 13.08 -10.53
N ILE A 34 0.91 11.99 -11.26
CA ILE A 34 0.46 10.72 -10.69
C ILE A 34 1.69 9.80 -10.59
N ARG A 35 2.10 9.47 -9.37
CA ARG A 35 3.11 8.44 -9.11
C ARG A 35 2.42 7.12 -8.81
N ARG A 36 2.94 6.04 -9.37
CA ARG A 36 2.52 4.68 -9.03
C ARG A 36 3.71 3.91 -8.48
N ASP A 37 3.49 3.23 -7.37
CA ASP A 37 4.44 2.31 -6.77
C ASP A 37 3.80 0.93 -6.66
N ASP A 38 4.61 -0.11 -6.82
CA ASP A 38 4.19 -1.50 -6.91
C ASP A 38 5.16 -2.36 -6.11
N THR A 39 4.65 -3.09 -5.11
CA THR A 39 5.47 -3.94 -4.24
C THR A 39 6.07 -5.15 -4.95
N GLY A 40 5.61 -5.48 -6.16
CA GLY A 40 5.72 -6.81 -6.73
C GLY A 40 4.89 -7.83 -5.94
N LEU A 41 5.01 -9.11 -6.31
CA LEU A 41 4.47 -10.20 -5.50
C LEU A 41 5.40 -10.40 -4.29
N PHE A 42 4.83 -10.39 -3.08
CA PHE A 42 5.57 -10.69 -1.86
C PHE A 42 4.91 -11.82 -1.05
N PRO A 43 5.70 -12.80 -0.57
CA PRO A 43 5.21 -13.99 0.10
C PRO A 43 4.80 -13.74 1.56
N VAL A 44 4.32 -14.80 2.18
CA VAL A 44 3.95 -14.85 3.60
C VAL A 44 5.15 -14.52 4.48
N ALA A 45 4.88 -13.87 5.61
CA ALA A 45 5.84 -13.39 6.61
C ALA A 45 6.83 -12.32 6.09
N GLN A 46 6.58 -11.71 4.93
CA GLN A 46 7.37 -10.59 4.42
C GLN A 46 6.60 -9.28 4.50
N CYS A 47 7.36 -8.18 4.58
CA CYS A 47 6.83 -6.83 4.48
C CYS A 47 7.43 -6.10 3.28
N SER A 48 6.63 -5.22 2.67
CA SER A 48 7.09 -4.28 1.65
C SER A 48 6.80 -2.85 2.10
N THR A 49 7.64 -1.91 1.68
CA THR A 49 7.52 -0.49 2.00
C THR A 49 7.45 0.31 0.71
N MET A 50 6.50 1.24 0.62
CA MET A 50 6.34 2.18 -0.48
C MET A 50 6.40 3.60 0.06
N ASN A 51 7.07 4.49 -0.67
CA ASN A 51 7.22 5.88 -0.26
C ASN A 51 6.03 6.71 -0.76
N VAL A 52 5.45 7.51 0.13
CA VAL A 52 4.44 8.50 -0.18
C VAL A 52 5.15 9.82 -0.53
N PRO A 53 4.92 10.40 -1.72
CA PRO A 53 5.52 11.68 -2.05
C PRO A 53 5.14 12.77 -1.02
N PRO A 54 6.08 13.63 -0.60
CA PRO A 54 5.86 14.60 0.49
C PRO A 54 4.77 15.66 0.19
N ALA A 55 4.47 15.91 -1.09
CA ALA A 55 3.39 16.80 -1.51
C ALA A 55 2.14 16.05 -2.00
N ALA A 56 2.02 14.74 -1.76
CA ALA A 56 0.84 13.99 -2.18
C ALA A 56 -0.39 14.48 -1.40
N VAL A 57 -1.38 15.00 -2.15
CA VAL A 57 -2.67 15.48 -1.61
C VAL A 57 -3.75 14.41 -1.65
N TRP A 58 -3.49 13.32 -2.37
CA TRP A 58 -4.37 12.16 -2.45
C TRP A 58 -3.54 10.92 -2.72
N ASN A 59 -3.87 9.85 -2.01
CA ASN A 59 -3.23 8.56 -2.14
C ASN A 59 -4.30 7.46 -2.17
N ARG A 60 -4.06 6.41 -2.95
CA ARG A 60 -4.86 5.20 -2.99
C ARG A 60 -3.95 3.99 -2.86
N LEU A 61 -4.15 3.22 -1.79
CA LEU A 61 -3.51 1.93 -1.58
C LEU A 61 -4.50 0.82 -1.92
N GLU A 62 -4.10 -0.09 -2.80
CA GLU A 62 -4.89 -1.28 -3.14
C GLU A 62 -4.03 -2.52 -3.02
N CYS A 63 -4.45 -3.47 -2.19
CA CYS A 63 -3.75 -4.74 -1.99
C CYS A 63 -4.61 -5.90 -2.50
N LYS A 64 -3.95 -6.85 -3.18
CA LYS A 64 -4.57 -8.02 -3.79
C LYS A 64 -3.85 -9.29 -3.37
N THR A 65 -4.59 -10.38 -3.32
CA THR A 65 -4.07 -11.74 -3.20
C THR A 65 -4.06 -12.41 -4.57
N LEU A 66 -3.04 -13.22 -4.87
CA LEU A 66 -3.03 -14.09 -6.04
C LEU A 66 -3.92 -15.31 -5.76
N ALA A 67 -5.11 -15.32 -6.35
CA ALA A 67 -6.10 -16.37 -6.12
C ALA A 67 -5.90 -17.60 -7.01
N PHE A 68 -5.43 -17.37 -8.23
CA PHE A 68 -5.08 -18.41 -9.20
C PHE A 68 -4.02 -17.84 -10.15
N ILE A 69 -3.45 -18.64 -11.06
CA ILE A 69 -2.45 -18.16 -12.05
C ILE A 69 -3.00 -16.93 -12.76
N ALA A 70 -2.33 -15.79 -12.57
CA ALA A 70 -2.70 -14.46 -13.07
C ALA A 70 -4.09 -13.91 -12.65
N VAL A 71 -4.79 -14.53 -11.70
CA VAL A 71 -6.07 -14.05 -11.17
C VAL A 71 -5.86 -13.42 -9.79
N TYR A 72 -6.15 -12.12 -9.68
CA TYR A 72 -6.00 -11.36 -8.45
C TYR A 72 -7.35 -11.04 -7.82
N LYS A 73 -7.48 -11.30 -6.52
CA LYS A 73 -8.66 -10.90 -5.72
C LYS A 73 -8.29 -9.74 -4.81
N SER A 74 -9.14 -8.72 -4.75
CA SER A 74 -8.93 -7.58 -3.84
C SER A 74 -8.99 -8.03 -2.39
N ILE A 75 -8.00 -7.61 -1.60
CA ILE A 75 -8.01 -7.73 -0.14
C ILE A 75 -8.67 -6.47 0.42
N PHE A 76 -8.14 -5.31 0.05
CA PHE A 76 -8.68 -4.01 0.42
C PHE A 76 -8.27 -2.92 -0.57
N LYS A 77 -9.03 -1.83 -0.51
CA LYS A 77 -8.70 -0.55 -1.12
C LYS A 77 -8.91 0.54 -0.07
N GLN A 78 -7.95 1.45 0.08
CA GLN A 78 -8.03 2.60 0.98
C GLN A 78 -7.58 3.85 0.25
N GLU A 79 -8.25 4.98 0.54
CA GLU A 79 -7.89 6.30 0.04
C GLU A 79 -7.64 7.22 1.23
N PHE A 80 -6.58 8.05 1.15
CA PHE A 80 -6.21 8.97 2.22
C PHE A 80 -5.49 10.20 1.65
N ALA A 81 -5.75 11.36 2.25
CA ALA A 81 -5.30 12.65 1.74
C ALA A 81 -3.86 13.02 2.15
N SER A 82 -3.32 12.37 3.18
CA SER A 82 -2.17 12.90 3.91
C SER A 82 -0.91 12.06 3.76
N ALA A 83 0.19 12.72 3.41
CA ALA A 83 1.57 12.23 3.54
C ALA A 83 2.18 12.60 4.91
N MET A 84 1.37 12.91 5.93
CA MET A 84 1.88 13.36 7.24
C MET A 84 2.15 12.22 8.22
N PHE A 85 1.67 11.00 7.93
CA PHE A 85 1.81 9.85 8.82
C PHE A 85 2.35 8.64 8.07
N ASN A 86 3.11 7.82 8.77
CA ASN A 86 3.46 6.50 8.27
C ASN A 86 2.32 5.55 8.59
N TYR A 87 1.91 4.74 7.61
CA TYR A 87 0.85 3.76 7.81
C TYR A 87 1.40 2.35 7.71
N CYS A 88 1.06 1.55 8.71
CA CYS A 88 1.43 0.14 8.78
C CYS A 88 0.16 -0.69 8.57
N TYR A 89 0.16 -1.49 7.50
CA TYR A 89 -0.90 -2.42 7.19
C TYR A 89 -0.44 -3.84 7.48
N LYS A 90 -1.32 -4.63 8.08
CA LYS A 90 -1.14 -6.07 8.24
C LYS A 90 -2.25 -6.78 7.50
N ILE A 91 -1.90 -7.57 6.49
CA ILE A 91 -2.85 -8.44 5.78
C ILE A 91 -2.76 -9.85 6.34
N THR A 92 -3.90 -10.52 6.54
CA THR A 92 -4.03 -11.82 7.19
C THR A 92 -5.12 -12.65 6.52
N GLY A 93 -5.44 -13.81 7.09
CA GLY A 93 -6.50 -14.69 6.59
C GLY A 93 -6.03 -15.57 5.45
N THR A 94 -6.99 -16.03 4.63
CA THR A 94 -6.74 -16.92 3.50
C THR A 94 -7.10 -16.24 2.19
N THR A 95 -6.73 -16.84 1.05
CA THR A 95 -7.11 -16.35 -0.29
C THR A 95 -8.62 -16.15 -0.44
N LEU A 96 -9.42 -17.06 0.17
CA LEU A 96 -10.88 -17.00 0.10
C LEU A 96 -11.47 -15.93 1.01
N ASN A 97 -10.91 -15.77 2.21
CA ASN A 97 -11.37 -14.82 3.22
C ASN A 97 -10.20 -13.97 3.74
N PRO A 98 -9.71 -13.02 2.93
CA PRO A 98 -8.58 -12.19 3.32
C PRO A 98 -9.05 -11.09 4.29
N LYS A 99 -8.19 -10.73 5.23
CA LYS A 99 -8.46 -9.71 6.25
C LYS A 99 -7.31 -8.71 6.31
N TRP A 100 -7.56 -7.54 6.86
CA TRP A 100 -6.53 -6.52 7.04
C TRP A 100 -6.80 -5.64 8.25
N SER A 101 -5.74 -4.99 8.75
CA SER A 101 -5.79 -3.95 9.76
C SER A 101 -4.78 -2.85 9.45
N GLN A 102 -5.07 -1.63 9.89
CA GLN A 102 -4.20 -0.47 9.75
C GLN A 102 -3.87 0.09 11.13
N THR A 103 -2.61 0.47 11.32
CA THR A 103 -2.14 1.28 12.43
C THR A 103 -1.27 2.41 11.92
N GLN A 104 -1.10 3.44 12.73
CA GLN A 104 -0.03 4.40 12.50
C GLN A 104 1.31 3.74 12.88
N CYS A 105 2.35 4.02 12.09
CA CYS A 105 3.74 3.95 12.48
C CYS A 105 4.33 5.37 12.53
#